data_AF-A0A0C9W857-F1
#
_entry.id   AF-A0A0C9W857-F1
#
_cell.length_a   1.000
_cell.length_b   1.000
_cell.length_c   1.000
_cell.angle_alpha   90.00
_cell.angle_beta   90.00
_cell.angle_gamma   90.00
#
_symmetry.space_group_name_H-M   'P 1'
#
loop_
_entity.id
_entity.type
_entity.pdbx_description
1 polymer ?
#
loop_
_entity_poly.entity_id
_entity_poly.type
_entity_poly.pdbx_seq_one_letter_code
_entity_poly.pdbx_strand_id
1 'polypeptide(L)'
;DELDFRFSVLPPITGLHRFGNGITKLKQVGSRIQRDVQQYILAVIASAADSDVVIAVRALMEFRYLSQAPVVTTAGRDKIAAALKEFHDHKDAIITAGLRQGQKDILDHWYISKLELMQNVALSFERVGSLLQWSADTTEHAHIEVVKDPASTTN
;
A
#
# COMPACT_ATOMS: atom_id res chain seq x y z
N ASP A 1 -13.73 -13.90 -3.86
CA ASP A 1 -13.57 -15.37 -3.96
C ASP A 1 -12.20 -15.77 -4.50
N GLU A 2 -11.87 -15.52 -5.77
CA GLU A 2 -10.56 -15.91 -6.33
C GLU A 2 -9.37 -15.25 -5.60
N LEU A 3 -9.43 -13.94 -5.34
CA LEU A 3 -8.37 -13.24 -4.62
C LEU A 3 -8.13 -13.85 -3.23
N ASP A 4 -9.20 -14.10 -2.47
CA ASP A 4 -9.13 -14.70 -1.13
C ASP A 4 -8.60 -16.13 -1.16
N PHE A 5 -8.99 -16.91 -2.17
CA PHE A 5 -8.48 -18.25 -2.39
C PHE A 5 -6.96 -18.22 -2.64
N ARG A 6 -6.49 -17.32 -3.51
CA ARG A 6 -5.06 -17.19 -3.77
C ARG A 6 -4.26 -16.77 -2.54
N PHE A 7 -4.79 -15.87 -1.72
CA PHE A 7 -4.18 -15.51 -0.44
C PHE A 7 -4.14 -16.68 0.55
N SER A 8 -5.15 -17.56 0.56
CA SER A 8 -5.23 -18.67 1.51
C SER A 8 -4.28 -19.84 1.19
N VAL A 9 -3.95 -20.03 -0.10
CA VAL A 9 -3.06 -21.10 -0.58
C VAL A 9 -1.58 -20.70 -0.63
N LEU A 10 -1.22 -19.45 -0.30
CA LEU A 10 0.17 -19.04 -0.24
C LEU A 10 0.95 -19.86 0.78
N PRO A 11 2.18 -20.31 0.44
CA PRO A 11 3.03 -21.01 1.40
C PRO A 11 3.37 -20.08 2.57
N PRO A 12 3.48 -20.62 3.79
CA PRO A 12 3.87 -19.82 4.94
C PRO A 12 5.29 -19.26 4.75
N ILE A 13 5.44 -17.94 4.89
CA ILE A 13 6.72 -17.25 4.87
C ILE A 13 7.03 -16.77 6.29
N THR A 14 8.21 -17.14 6.80
CA THR A 14 8.66 -16.72 8.13
C THR A 14 8.65 -15.20 8.25
N GLY A 15 7.97 -14.69 9.29
CA GLY A 15 7.89 -13.26 9.58
C GLY A 15 6.69 -12.54 8.98
N LEU A 16 5.93 -13.18 8.08
CA LEU A 16 4.74 -12.59 7.46
C LEU A 16 3.45 -13.23 7.97
N HIS A 17 2.39 -12.43 8.08
CA HIS A 17 1.07 -12.94 8.44
C HIS A 17 0.51 -13.88 7.38
N ARG A 18 -0.19 -14.93 7.83
CA ARG A 18 -0.87 -15.89 6.94
C ARG A 18 -2.34 -15.51 6.78
N PHE A 19 -2.78 -15.35 5.54
CA PHE A 19 -4.17 -14.98 5.19
C PHE A 19 -5.01 -16.22 4.86
N GLY A 20 -5.11 -17.18 5.78
CA GLY A 20 -5.80 -18.46 5.54
C GLY A 20 -7.30 -18.34 5.23
N ASN A 21 -7.93 -17.23 5.60
CA ASN A 21 -9.33 -16.93 5.29
C ASN A 21 -9.49 -15.85 4.20
N GLY A 22 -8.41 -15.55 3.47
CA GLY A 22 -8.35 -14.42 2.54
C GLY A 22 -8.15 -13.07 3.25
N ILE A 23 -8.36 -11.99 2.50
CA ILE A 23 -8.17 -10.60 2.95
C ILE A 23 -9.46 -9.78 2.95
N THR A 24 -10.52 -10.22 2.26
CA THR A 24 -11.77 -9.45 2.16
C THR A 24 -12.55 -9.35 3.48
N LYS A 25 -12.35 -10.31 4.40
CA LYS A 25 -13.04 -10.38 5.70
C LYS A 25 -12.35 -9.58 6.82
N LEU A 26 -11.25 -8.89 6.52
CA LEU A 26 -10.50 -8.12 7.51
C LEU A 26 -11.32 -6.90 7.97
N LYS A 27 -11.74 -6.89 9.25
CA LYS A 27 -12.57 -5.80 9.82
C LYS A 27 -11.77 -4.56 10.19
N GLN A 28 -10.53 -4.75 10.64
CA GLN A 28 -9.60 -3.68 10.96
C GLN A 28 -8.24 -4.05 10.38
N VAL A 29 -7.74 -3.21 9.48
CA VAL A 29 -6.45 -3.42 8.82
C VAL A 29 -5.45 -2.45 9.43
N GLY A 30 -4.65 -2.94 10.37
CA GLY A 30 -3.52 -2.19 10.91
C GLY A 30 -2.39 -2.04 9.90
N SER A 31 -1.46 -1.13 10.18
CA SER A 31 -0.30 -0.85 9.31
C SER A 31 0.52 -2.10 8.98
N ARG A 32 0.74 -2.98 9.98
CA ARG A 32 1.42 -4.27 9.78
C ARG A 32 0.69 -5.19 8.79
N ILE A 33 -0.62 -5.35 8.94
CA ILE A 33 -1.44 -6.17 8.04
C ILE A 33 -1.36 -5.60 6.62
N GLN A 34 -1.43 -4.28 6.47
CA GLN A 34 -1.30 -3.64 5.16
C GLN A 34 0.06 -3.94 4.50
N ARG A 35 1.17 -3.87 5.26
CA ARG A 35 2.51 -4.19 4.75
C ARG A 35 2.60 -5.66 4.31
N ASP A 36 2.03 -6.58 5.09
CA ASP A 36 2.04 -8.01 4.75
C ASP A 36 1.23 -8.29 3.48
N VAL A 37 0.04 -7.69 3.35
CA VAL A 37 -0.77 -7.79 2.11
C VAL A 37 0.01 -7.25 0.91
N GLN A 38 0.70 -6.12 1.07
CA GLN A 38 1.52 -5.53 0.01
C GLN A 38 2.61 -6.49 -0.46
N GLN A 39 3.30 -7.19 0.44
CA GLN A 39 4.35 -8.12 0.04
C GLN A 39 3.85 -9.30 -0.80
N TYR A 40 2.58 -9.70 -0.61
CA TYR A 40 1.98 -10.80 -1.35
C TYR A 40 1.25 -10.38 -2.63
N ILE A 41 0.74 -9.15 -2.71
CA ILE A 41 -0.25 -8.79 -3.73
C ILE A 41 0.25 -9.03 -5.15
N LEU A 42 1.53 -8.72 -5.45
CA LEU A 42 2.09 -8.96 -6.79
C LEU A 42 2.13 -10.43 -7.16
N ALA A 43 2.56 -11.30 -6.24
CA ALA A 43 2.56 -12.75 -6.47
C ALA A 43 1.12 -13.29 -6.63
N VAL A 44 0.16 -12.69 -5.91
CA VAL A 44 -1.25 -13.05 -5.99
C VAL A 44 -1.90 -12.61 -7.30
N ILE A 45 -1.49 -11.51 -7.92
CA ILE A 45 -2.15 -11.02 -9.15
C ILE A 45 -1.40 -11.41 -10.44
N ALA A 46 -0.10 -11.72 -10.37
CA ALA A 46 0.78 -11.87 -11.53
C ALA A 46 0.31 -12.88 -12.59
N SER A 47 -0.52 -13.87 -12.22
CA SER A 47 -1.04 -14.89 -13.13
C SER A 47 -2.56 -14.91 -13.28
N ALA A 48 -3.29 -13.94 -12.69
CA ALA A 48 -4.76 -13.87 -12.80
C ALA A 48 -5.28 -12.50 -13.25
N ALA A 49 -4.49 -11.44 -13.11
CA ALA A 49 -4.87 -10.12 -13.58
C ALA A 49 -4.29 -9.84 -14.96
N ASP A 50 -4.95 -8.94 -15.69
CA ASP A 50 -4.43 -8.35 -16.91
C ASP A 50 -3.06 -7.68 -16.66
N SER A 51 -2.18 -7.67 -17.67
CA SER A 51 -0.84 -7.12 -17.54
C SER A 51 -0.83 -5.66 -17.09
N ASP A 52 -1.75 -4.84 -17.58
CA ASP A 52 -1.81 -3.42 -17.22
C ASP A 52 -2.24 -3.22 -15.77
N VAL A 53 -3.12 -4.09 -15.25
CA VAL A 53 -3.47 -4.12 -13.83
C VAL A 53 -2.24 -4.48 -12.98
N VAL A 54 -1.47 -5.49 -13.39
CA VAL A 54 -0.24 -5.89 -12.69
C VAL A 54 0.78 -4.75 -12.70
N ILE A 55 0.97 -4.08 -13.84
CA ILE A 55 1.86 -2.93 -13.99
C ILE A 55 1.43 -1.79 -13.07
N ALA A 56 0.15 -1.42 -13.06
CA ALA A 56 -0.36 -0.36 -12.20
C ALA A 56 -0.11 -0.66 -10.70
N VAL A 57 -0.44 -1.86 -10.24
CA VAL A 57 -0.24 -2.24 -8.83
C VAL A 57 1.25 -2.28 -8.48
N ARG A 58 2.11 -2.79 -9.36
CA ARG A 58 3.56 -2.79 -9.18
C ARG A 58 4.12 -1.38 -9.06
N ALA A 59 3.77 -0.49 -9.98
CA ALA A 59 4.22 0.89 -9.99
C ALA A 59 3.79 1.64 -8.71
N LEU A 60 2.56 1.40 -8.23
CA LEU A 60 2.09 1.96 -6.96
C LEU A 60 2.88 1.44 -5.75
N MET A 61 3.25 0.16 -5.75
CA MET A 61 4.09 -0.41 -4.70
C MET A 61 5.51 0.12 -4.74
N GLU A 62 6.10 0.25 -5.92
CA GLU A 62 7.43 0.82 -6.12
C GLU A 62 7.47 2.28 -5.65
N PHE A 63 6.48 3.08 -6.01
CA PHE A 63 6.32 4.44 -5.49
C PHE A 63 6.32 4.45 -3.96
N ARG A 64 5.50 3.60 -3.33
CA ARG A 64 5.39 3.55 -1.86
C ARG A 64 6.71 3.15 -1.22
N TYR A 65 7.37 2.13 -1.77
CA TYR A 65 8.64 1.64 -1.26
C TYR A 65 9.73 2.72 -1.33
N LEU A 66 9.89 3.35 -2.51
CA LEU A 66 10.90 4.39 -2.72
C LEU A 66 10.62 5.64 -1.88
N SER A 67 9.35 6.01 -1.71
CA SER A 67 8.95 7.17 -0.89
C SER A 67 9.26 7.01 0.60
N GLN A 68 9.53 5.79 1.06
CA GLN A 68 9.92 5.47 2.42
C GLN A 68 11.45 5.38 2.59
N ALA A 69 12.24 5.77 1.59
CA ALA A 69 13.69 5.78 1.76
C ALA A 69 14.11 6.79 2.84
N PRO A 70 15.03 6.42 3.75
CA PRO A 70 15.52 7.32 4.81
C PRO A 70 16.32 8.49 4.22
N VAL A 71 16.94 8.28 3.07
CA VAL A 71 17.66 9.30 2.31
C VAL A 71 17.20 9.23 0.86
N VAL A 72 16.74 10.35 0.31
CA VAL A 72 16.30 10.46 -1.09
C VAL A 72 17.30 11.32 -1.85
N THR A 73 17.98 10.70 -2.81
CA THR A 73 18.84 11.41 -3.77
C THR A 73 18.02 11.96 -4.91
N THR A 74 18.59 12.84 -5.74
CA THR A 74 17.94 13.33 -6.97
C THR A 74 17.49 12.18 -7.86
N ALA A 75 18.35 11.17 -8.08
CA ALA A 75 18.00 9.97 -8.84
C ALA A 75 16.88 9.15 -8.16
N GLY A 76 16.84 9.11 -6.82
CA GLY A 76 15.75 8.48 -6.08
C GLY A 76 14.42 9.20 -6.29
N ARG A 77 14.43 10.53 -6.28
CA ARG A 77 13.26 11.36 -6.55
C ARG A 77 12.73 11.15 -7.97
N ASP A 78 13.61 11.06 -8.97
CA ASP A 78 13.22 10.79 -10.35
C ASP A 78 12.53 9.43 -10.48
N LYS A 79 13.03 8.40 -9.77
CA LYS A 79 12.38 7.09 -9.71
C LYS A 79 11.02 7.13 -9.03
N ILE A 80 10.87 7.90 -7.94
CA ILE A 80 9.57 8.09 -7.27
C ILE A 80 8.56 8.73 -8.25
N ALA A 81 8.98 9.80 -8.95
CA ALA A 81 8.13 10.47 -9.93
C ALA A 81 7.77 9.54 -11.10
N ALA A 82 8.74 8.76 -11.60
CA ALA A 82 8.54 7.79 -12.68
C ALA A 82 7.56 6.67 -12.27
N ALA A 83 7.70 6.10 -11.07
CA ALA A 83 6.80 5.08 -10.56
C ALA A 83 5.36 5.61 -10.40
N LEU A 84 5.19 6.85 -9.92
CA LEU A 84 3.87 7.46 -9.85
C LEU A 84 3.27 7.70 -11.23
N LYS A 85 4.10 8.12 -12.20
CA LYS A 85 3.68 8.30 -13.58
C LYS A 85 3.25 6.96 -14.20
N GLU A 86 4.04 5.90 -14.05
CA GLU A 86 3.70 4.56 -14.56
C GLU A 86 2.39 4.04 -13.98
N PHE A 87 2.15 4.28 -12.68
CA PHE A 87 0.85 4.00 -12.08
C PHE A 87 -0.28 4.78 -12.77
N HIS A 88 -0.11 6.09 -12.97
CA HIS A 88 -1.13 6.91 -13.63
C HIS A 88 -1.38 6.53 -15.08
N ASP A 89 -0.35 6.07 -15.81
CA ASP A 89 -0.46 5.63 -17.20
C ASP A 89 -1.28 4.33 -17.32
N HIS A 90 -1.32 3.48 -16.29
CA HIS A 90 -1.96 2.14 -16.35
C HIS A 90 -3.16 1.95 -15.42
N LYS A 91 -3.41 2.87 -14.46
CA LYS A 91 -4.48 2.70 -13.44
C LYS A 91 -5.87 2.53 -14.03
N ASP A 92 -6.13 3.04 -15.24
CA ASP A 92 -7.46 2.93 -15.86
C ASP A 92 -7.79 1.48 -16.23
N ALA A 93 -6.80 0.62 -16.44
CA ALA A 93 -7.01 -0.82 -16.61
C ALA A 93 -7.71 -1.47 -15.40
N ILE A 94 -7.50 -0.93 -14.19
CA ILE A 94 -8.20 -1.39 -12.96
C ILE A 94 -9.69 -1.07 -13.05
N ILE A 95 -10.06 0.08 -13.62
CA ILE A 95 -11.46 0.46 -13.85
C ILE A 95 -12.05 -0.40 -14.96
N THR A 96 -11.35 -0.54 -16.09
CA THR A 96 -11.79 -1.36 -17.23
C THR A 96 -12.03 -2.81 -16.84
N ALA A 97 -11.19 -3.36 -15.95
CA ALA A 97 -11.37 -4.70 -15.39
C ALA A 97 -12.49 -4.81 -14.34
N GLY A 98 -13.19 -3.71 -14.04
CA GLY A 98 -14.25 -3.66 -13.03
C GLY A 98 -13.75 -3.86 -11.60
N LEU A 99 -12.47 -3.64 -11.33
CA LEU A 99 -11.86 -3.89 -10.01
C LEU A 99 -12.00 -2.69 -9.07
N ARG A 100 -12.31 -1.49 -9.61
CA ARG A 100 -12.57 -0.29 -8.82
C ARG A 100 -14.03 -0.26 -8.33
N GLN A 101 -14.31 -1.02 -7.27
CA GLN A 101 -15.66 -1.14 -6.71
C GLN A 101 -15.98 -0.02 -5.71
N GLY A 102 -17.18 0.55 -5.81
CA GLY A 102 -17.83 1.39 -4.80
C GLY A 102 -18.82 0.60 -3.95
N GLN A 103 -19.62 1.28 -3.14
CA GLN A 103 -20.63 0.61 -2.30
C GLN A 103 -21.82 0.06 -3.11
N LYS A 104 -22.08 0.64 -4.28
CA LYS A 104 -23.22 0.28 -5.16
C LYS A 104 -22.76 -0.14 -6.55
N ASP A 105 -21.84 0.63 -7.14
CA ASP A 105 -21.42 0.46 -8.53
C ASP A 105 -19.90 0.53 -8.67
N ILE A 106 -19.40 0.15 -9.86
CA ILE A 106 -18.01 0.40 -10.27
C ILE A 106 -17.80 1.91 -10.33
N LEU A 107 -16.73 2.39 -9.70
CA LEU A 107 -16.34 3.79 -9.77
C LEU A 107 -15.43 4.00 -10.98
N ASP A 108 -15.82 4.90 -11.86
CA ASP A 108 -15.10 5.30 -13.07
C ASP A 108 -14.05 6.41 -12.81
N HIS A 109 -13.77 6.71 -11.55
CA HIS A 109 -12.92 7.82 -11.15
C HIS A 109 -11.95 7.45 -10.02
N TRP A 110 -10.91 8.26 -9.89
CA TRP A 110 -9.84 8.13 -8.88
C TRP A 110 -9.86 9.26 -7.85
N TYR A 111 -11.04 9.66 -7.37
CA TYR A 111 -11.17 10.69 -6.32
C TYR A 111 -10.80 10.12 -4.95
N ILE A 112 -9.51 9.92 -4.75
CA ILE A 112 -8.91 9.43 -3.52
C ILE A 112 -7.91 10.50 -3.08
N SER A 113 -8.21 11.23 -2.02
CA SER A 113 -7.36 12.34 -1.55
C SER A 113 -5.91 11.91 -1.28
N LYS A 114 -5.69 10.64 -0.88
CA LYS A 114 -4.33 10.08 -0.74
C LYS A 114 -3.59 9.97 -2.07
N LEU A 115 -4.27 9.64 -3.17
CA LEU A 115 -3.66 9.62 -4.50
C LEU A 115 -3.34 11.02 -5.00
N GLU A 116 -4.19 12.01 -4.72
CA GLU A 116 -3.90 13.41 -5.04
C GLU A 116 -2.67 13.90 -4.25
N LEU A 117 -2.61 13.57 -2.95
CA LEU A 117 -1.46 13.90 -2.12
C LEU A 117 -0.14 13.31 -2.66
N MET A 118 -0.18 12.10 -3.23
CA MET A 118 1.00 11.44 -3.78
C MET A 118 1.70 12.25 -4.89
N GLN A 119 0.96 13.08 -5.63
CA GLN A 119 1.54 13.95 -6.67
C GLN A 119 2.57 14.95 -6.11
N ASN A 120 2.45 15.29 -4.83
CA ASN A 120 3.34 16.24 -4.16
C ASN A 120 4.54 15.57 -3.48
N VAL A 121 4.57 14.24 -3.37
CA VAL A 121 5.61 13.52 -2.61
C VAL A 121 7.00 13.73 -3.19
N ALA A 122 7.17 13.56 -4.50
CA ALA A 122 8.46 13.79 -5.14
C ALA A 122 8.93 15.25 -4.93
N LEU A 123 8.00 16.22 -4.97
CA LEU A 123 8.32 17.64 -4.81
C LEU A 123 8.65 18.02 -3.36
N SER A 124 8.04 17.36 -2.38
CA SER A 124 8.21 17.73 -0.98
C SER A 124 9.62 17.42 -0.44
N PHE A 125 10.33 16.45 -1.02
CA PHE A 125 11.68 16.08 -0.56
C PHE A 125 12.67 17.25 -0.57
N GLU A 126 12.55 18.21 -1.49
CA GLU A 126 13.38 19.43 -1.50
C GLU A 126 13.14 20.34 -0.29
N ARG A 127 11.91 20.36 0.22
CA ARG A 127 11.49 21.30 1.26
C ARG A 127 11.63 20.73 2.66
N VAL A 128 11.33 19.44 2.82
CA VAL A 128 11.20 18.80 4.14
C VAL A 128 12.08 17.58 4.34
N GLY A 129 12.88 17.19 3.35
CA GLY A 129 13.70 15.98 3.40
C GLY A 129 12.85 14.71 3.38
N SER A 130 13.31 13.65 4.05
CA SER A 130 12.61 12.35 4.06
C SER A 130 11.24 12.45 4.73
N LEU A 131 10.23 11.86 4.08
CA LEU A 131 8.86 11.81 4.61
C LEU A 131 8.74 10.98 5.88
N LEU A 132 9.65 10.02 6.12
CA LEU A 132 9.63 9.20 7.33
C LEU A 132 9.74 10.03 8.61
N GLN A 133 10.48 11.15 8.57
CA GLN A 133 10.63 12.06 9.70
C GLN A 133 9.29 12.66 10.15
N TRP A 134 8.31 12.72 9.25
CA TRP A 134 6.99 13.31 9.48
C TRP A 134 5.89 12.26 9.64
N SER A 135 6.26 10.99 9.80
CA SER A 135 5.29 9.92 10.03
C SER A 135 4.73 9.95 11.45
N ALA A 136 3.46 9.56 11.59
CA ALA A 136 2.85 9.34 12.90
C ALA A 136 3.30 8.02 13.56
N ASP A 137 4.01 7.14 12.84
CA ASP A 137 4.42 5.81 13.32
C ASP A 137 5.18 5.89 14.66
N THR A 138 6.11 6.84 14.82
CA THR A 138 6.87 7.00 16.07
C THR A 138 5.97 7.40 17.23
N THR A 139 5.05 8.34 17.01
CA THR A 139 4.11 8.77 18.05
C THR A 139 3.07 7.70 18.37
N GLU A 140 2.64 6.92 17.38
CA GLU A 140 1.74 5.77 17.58
C GLU A 140 2.42 4.69 18.43
N HIS A 141 3.69 4.38 18.13
CA HIS A 141 4.47 3.41 18.90
C HIS A 141 4.65 3.85 20.35
N ALA A 142 5.03 5.12 20.57
CA ALA A 142 5.16 5.68 21.91
C ALA A 142 3.83 5.65 22.68
N HIS A 143 2.70 5.94 22.02
CA HIS A 143 1.38 5.86 22.66
C HIS A 143 1.00 4.43 23.05
N ILE A 144 1.39 3.42 22.26
CA ILE A 144 1.18 2.01 22.63
C ILE A 144 1.99 1.68 23.88
N GLU A 145 3.30 1.92 23.84
CA GLU A 145 4.25 1.55 24.90
C GLU A 145 4.00 2.30 26.22
N VAL A 146 3.72 3.61 26.15
CA VAL A 146 3.64 4.48 27.33
C VAL A 146 2.22 4.58 27.90
N VAL A 147 1.18 4.37 27.09
CA VAL A 147 -0.21 4.57 27.51
C VAL A 147 -1.02 3.28 27.46
N LYS A 148 -1.10 2.62 26.31
CA LYS A 148 -2.00 1.46 26.14
C LYS A 148 -1.56 0.25 26.94
N ASP A 149 -0.28 -0.13 26.84
CA ASP A 149 0.24 -1.33 27.49
C ASP A 149 0.14 -1.21 29.03
N PRO A 150 0.58 -0.10 29.67
CA PRO A 150 0.44 0.08 31.13
C PRO A 150 -1.02 0.11 31.62
N ALA A 151 -1.91 0.78 30.89
CA ALA A 151 -3.33 0.82 31.24
C ALA A 151 -3.97 -0.57 31.18
N SER A 152 -3.57 -1.41 30.23
CA SER A 152 -4.07 -2.78 30.09
C SER A 152 -3.57 -3.72 31.19
N THR A 153 -2.40 -3.47 31.77
CA THR A 153 -1.82 -4.26 32.87
C THR A 153 -2.36 -3.89 34.25
N THR A 154 -3.08 -2.77 34.37
CA THR A 154 -3.62 -2.27 35.65
C THR A 154 -5.08 -2.69 35.88
N ASN A 155 -5.74 -3.27 34.86
CA ASN A 155 -7.11 -3.79 34.94
C ASN A 155 -7.16 -5.30 35.19
#